data_AF-A0A3R7EHE6-F1
#
_entry.id   AF-A0A3R7EHE6-F1
#
_cell.length_a   1.000
_cell.length_b   1.000
_cell.length_c   1.000
_cell.angle_alpha   90.00
_cell.angle_beta   90.00
_cell.angle_gamma   90.00
#
_symmetry.space_group_name_H-M   'P 1'
#
loop_
_entity.id
_entity.type
_entity.pdbx_description
1 polymer ?
#
loop_
_entity_poly.entity_id
_entity_poly.type
_entity_poly.pdbx_seq_one_letter_code
_entity_poly.pdbx_strand_id
1 'polypeptide(L)'
;MKLLVPLFTLALVESIHAASICNALIPYSWTQAASSNPKLQGALNELSKNAVATWYTDRGGDAISDLLQKCSGSQVPSIVIYGLPNKDCADGFSSSGNNKDAAMYKTWVQSLVSRVGSREVVYVLEPDAIGLLSKDYCAKENSYLDNLKVALGLISSGNPNAKVYVDVASWANVAEATKVLNDLKTAGRLDGVTINTSNYKTNAQLMS
;
A
#
# COMPACT_ATOMS: atom_id res chain seq x y z
N MET A 1 34.76 45.47 -37.52
CA MET A 1 33.49 45.60 -36.78
C MET A 1 33.13 44.21 -36.25
N LYS A 2 33.37 43.92 -34.97
CA LYS A 2 33.09 42.60 -34.36
C LYS A 2 31.61 42.56 -33.95
N LEU A 3 30.83 41.66 -34.54
CA LEU A 3 29.48 41.37 -34.05
C LEU A 3 29.58 40.49 -32.80
N LEU A 4 29.09 40.98 -31.67
CA LEU A 4 28.70 40.13 -30.53
C LEU A 4 27.27 39.64 -30.77
N VAL A 5 27.08 38.31 -30.74
CA VAL A 5 25.76 37.68 -30.67
C VAL A 5 25.51 37.30 -29.21
N PRO A 6 24.42 37.72 -28.57
CA PRO A 6 24.14 37.33 -27.19
C PRO A 6 23.60 35.89 -27.20
N LEU A 7 24.22 35.03 -26.39
CA LEU A 7 23.73 33.68 -26.12
C LEU A 7 22.58 33.79 -25.11
N PHE A 8 21.33 33.63 -25.55
CA PHE A 8 20.20 33.46 -24.65
C PHE A 8 20.16 32.00 -24.19
N THR A 9 20.52 31.76 -22.92
CA THR A 9 20.25 30.48 -22.25
C THR A 9 18.77 30.40 -21.92
N LEU A 10 18.04 29.55 -22.64
CA LEU A 10 16.67 29.18 -22.31
C LEU A 10 16.71 28.28 -21.06
N ALA A 11 16.37 28.82 -19.89
CA ALA A 11 16.13 28.00 -18.71
C ALA A 11 14.80 27.25 -18.91
N LEU A 12 14.88 25.95 -19.18
CA LEU A 12 13.72 25.05 -19.13
C LEU A 12 13.27 24.97 -17.67
N VAL A 13 12.19 25.68 -17.36
CA VAL A 13 11.46 25.49 -16.11
C VAL A 13 10.70 24.18 -16.27
N GLU A 14 11.24 23.08 -15.74
CA GLU A 14 10.49 21.85 -15.60
C GLU A 14 9.35 22.11 -14.61
N SER A 15 8.13 22.23 -15.12
CA SER A 15 6.92 22.27 -14.30
C SER A 15 6.78 20.93 -13.59
N ILE A 16 7.27 20.84 -12.35
CA ILE A 16 7.05 19.71 -11.44
C ILE A 16 5.54 19.65 -11.16
N HIS A 17 4.80 18.92 -12.00
CA HIS A 17 3.44 18.54 -11.68
C HIS A 17 3.52 17.48 -10.60
N ALA A 18 3.04 17.80 -9.40
CA ALA A 18 2.89 16.82 -8.34
C ALA A 18 2.04 15.66 -8.88
N ALA A 19 2.62 14.46 -8.89
CA ALA A 19 1.95 13.27 -9.35
C ALA A 19 0.70 13.03 -8.47
N SER A 20 -0.49 12.99 -9.09
CA SER A 20 -1.74 12.76 -8.36
C SER A 20 -1.89 11.28 -8.03
N ILE A 21 -2.41 10.95 -6.85
CA ILE A 21 -2.81 9.58 -6.53
C ILE A 21 -3.93 9.15 -7.48
N CYS A 22 -3.82 7.92 -7.95
CA CYS A 22 -4.75 7.32 -8.89
C CYS A 22 -6.12 7.06 -8.25
N ASN A 23 -7.18 7.58 -8.87
CA ASN A 23 -8.58 7.34 -8.49
C ASN A 23 -9.39 6.61 -9.58
N ALA A 24 -8.70 5.96 -10.53
CA ALA A 24 -9.34 5.38 -11.72
C ALA A 24 -10.14 4.09 -11.46
N LEU A 25 -9.95 3.44 -10.31
CA LEU A 25 -10.66 2.23 -9.91
C LEU A 25 -11.62 2.54 -8.77
N ILE A 26 -12.92 2.44 -9.07
CA ILE A 26 -13.97 2.50 -8.06
C ILE A 26 -14.08 1.11 -7.41
N PRO A 27 -14.10 0.99 -6.07
CA PRO A 27 -14.31 -0.28 -5.40
C PRO A 27 -15.56 -1.01 -5.90
N TYR A 28 -15.43 -2.30 -6.21
CA TYR A 28 -16.55 -3.12 -6.70
C TYR A 28 -17.74 -3.15 -5.74
N SER A 29 -17.48 -3.11 -4.43
CA SER A 29 -18.54 -3.04 -3.42
C SER A 29 -19.40 -1.80 -3.56
N TRP A 30 -18.85 -0.67 -3.99
CA TRP A 30 -19.59 0.57 -4.20
C TRP A 30 -20.48 0.49 -5.44
N THR A 31 -19.96 -0.05 -6.55
CA THR A 31 -20.75 -0.20 -7.77
C THR A 31 -21.91 -1.18 -7.57
N GLN A 32 -21.68 -2.28 -6.84
CA GLN A 32 -22.73 -3.23 -6.47
C GLN A 32 -23.75 -2.62 -5.50
N ALA A 33 -23.30 -1.86 -4.50
CA ALA A 33 -24.17 -1.20 -3.53
C ALA A 33 -25.04 -0.12 -4.18
N ALA A 34 -24.48 0.70 -5.08
CA ALA A 34 -25.24 1.73 -5.80
C ALA A 34 -26.36 1.12 -6.65
N SER A 35 -26.08 -0.04 -7.27
CA SER A 35 -27.04 -0.74 -8.13
C SER A 35 -28.16 -1.40 -7.33
N SER A 36 -27.85 -1.96 -6.16
CA SER A 36 -28.83 -2.63 -5.30
C SER A 36 -29.57 -1.69 -4.35
N ASN A 37 -29.04 -0.48 -4.10
CA ASN A 37 -29.59 0.51 -3.18
C ASN A 37 -29.58 1.91 -3.80
N PRO A 38 -30.58 2.28 -4.63
CA PRO A 38 -30.60 3.58 -5.31
C PRO A 38 -30.51 4.79 -4.38
N LYS A 39 -30.99 4.67 -3.13
CA LYS A 39 -30.88 5.72 -2.10
C LYS A 39 -29.43 6.07 -1.75
N LEU A 40 -28.49 5.14 -1.91
CA LEU A 40 -27.06 5.36 -1.64
C LEU A 40 -26.30 5.96 -2.83
N GLN A 41 -26.92 6.05 -4.01
CA GLN A 41 -26.24 6.47 -5.23
C GLN A 41 -25.56 7.83 -5.10
N GLY A 42 -26.22 8.81 -4.47
CA GLY A 42 -25.63 10.14 -4.24
C GLY A 42 -24.35 10.06 -3.39
N ALA A 43 -24.39 9.32 -2.26
CA ALA A 43 -23.24 9.17 -1.39
C ALA A 43 -22.09 8.40 -2.07
N LEU A 44 -22.41 7.33 -2.79
CA LEU A 44 -21.40 6.52 -3.50
C LEU A 44 -20.76 7.29 -4.66
N ASN A 45 -21.51 8.18 -5.32
CA ASN A 45 -20.96 9.10 -6.33
C ASN A 45 -19.96 10.08 -5.71
N GLU A 46 -20.27 10.64 -4.53
CA GLU A 46 -19.34 11.54 -3.82
C GLU A 46 -18.07 10.80 -3.36
N LEU A 47 -18.22 9.60 -2.81
CA LEU A 47 -17.08 8.78 -2.41
C LEU A 47 -16.18 8.45 -3.61
N SER A 48 -16.77 8.13 -4.77
CA SER A 48 -16.05 7.75 -6.00
C SER A 48 -15.18 8.87 -6.59
N LYS A 49 -15.31 10.12 -6.12
CA LYS A 49 -14.42 11.22 -6.53
C LYS A 49 -13.03 11.12 -5.89
N ASN A 50 -12.93 10.44 -4.75
CA ASN A 50 -11.69 10.33 -3.99
C ASN A 50 -10.91 9.08 -4.39
N ALA A 51 -9.59 9.18 -4.36
CA ALA A 51 -8.74 8.01 -4.52
C ALA A 51 -8.91 7.08 -3.31
N VAL A 52 -9.10 5.78 -3.58
CA VAL A 52 -9.08 4.72 -2.57
C VAL A 52 -8.04 3.69 -2.99
N ALA A 53 -7.19 3.28 -2.05
CA ALA A 53 -6.17 2.29 -2.32
C ALA A 53 -6.81 0.95 -2.76
N THR A 54 -6.24 0.34 -3.79
CA THR A 54 -6.70 -0.96 -4.28
C THR A 54 -6.09 -2.07 -3.43
N TRP A 55 -6.92 -2.95 -2.90
CA TRP A 55 -6.46 -4.07 -2.08
C TRP A 55 -6.01 -5.23 -2.96
N TYR A 56 -4.72 -5.54 -2.91
CA TYR A 56 -4.17 -6.79 -3.41
C TYR A 56 -4.26 -7.83 -2.29
N THR A 57 -5.18 -8.79 -2.44
CA THR A 57 -5.43 -9.81 -1.42
C THR A 57 -5.27 -11.21 -2.00
N ASP A 58 -4.91 -12.16 -1.15
CA ASP A 58 -4.81 -13.58 -1.53
C ASP A 58 -6.16 -14.32 -1.42
N ARG A 59 -7.28 -13.62 -1.17
CA ARG A 59 -8.63 -14.21 -1.07
C ARG A 59 -9.31 -14.47 -2.40
N GLY A 60 -8.64 -14.16 -3.50
CA GLY A 60 -9.24 -14.12 -4.84
C GLY A 60 -9.76 -12.73 -5.20
N GLY A 61 -10.03 -12.55 -6.48
CA GLY A 61 -10.13 -11.21 -7.08
C GLY A 61 -8.74 -10.56 -7.17
N ASP A 62 -8.42 -10.04 -8.34
CA ASP A 62 -7.16 -9.31 -8.56
C ASP A 62 -7.43 -8.15 -9.52
N ALA A 63 -7.53 -6.96 -8.96
CA ALA A 63 -7.77 -5.73 -9.72
C ALA A 63 -6.48 -5.02 -10.14
N ILE A 64 -5.30 -5.58 -9.88
CA ILE A 64 -4.03 -4.85 -10.07
C ILE A 64 -3.73 -4.62 -11.55
N SER A 65 -4.05 -5.56 -12.43
CA SER A 65 -3.84 -5.36 -13.88
C SER A 65 -4.77 -4.25 -14.40
N ASP A 66 -6.02 -4.25 -13.96
CA ASP A 66 -7.01 -3.23 -14.31
C ASP A 66 -6.61 -1.86 -13.74
N LEU A 67 -6.08 -1.82 -12.51
CA LEU A 67 -5.52 -0.63 -11.89
C LEU A 67 -4.39 -0.06 -12.73
N LEU A 68 -3.40 -0.89 -13.06
CA LEU A 68 -2.22 -0.43 -13.80
C LEU A 68 -2.59 0.03 -15.21
N GLN A 69 -3.58 -0.60 -15.84
CA GLN A 69 -4.08 -0.20 -17.15
C GLN A 69 -4.84 1.13 -17.12
N LYS A 70 -5.76 1.30 -16.16
CA LYS A 70 -6.61 2.50 -16.04
C LYS A 70 -5.88 3.69 -15.45
N CYS A 71 -4.89 3.42 -14.60
CA CYS A 71 -4.04 4.45 -14.03
C CYS A 71 -3.08 4.96 -15.10
N SER A 72 -3.32 6.15 -15.64
CA SER A 72 -2.62 6.66 -16.82
C SER A 72 -1.60 7.75 -16.49
N GLY A 73 -0.67 8.00 -17.42
CA GLY A 73 0.31 9.10 -17.31
C GLY A 73 1.17 9.01 -16.05
N SER A 74 1.34 10.14 -15.37
CA SER A 74 2.11 10.26 -14.14
C SER A 74 1.31 9.96 -12.86
N GLN A 75 0.09 9.40 -12.96
CA GLN A 75 -0.68 9.06 -11.77
C GLN A 75 -0.04 7.91 -10.99
N VAL A 76 -0.03 8.04 -9.66
CA VAL A 76 0.58 7.08 -8.73
C VAL A 76 -0.48 6.12 -8.19
N PRO A 77 -0.48 4.83 -8.56
CA PRO A 77 -1.34 3.84 -7.92
C PRO A 77 -1.00 3.69 -6.44
N SER A 78 -2.04 3.51 -5.61
CA SER A 78 -1.90 3.13 -4.20
C SER A 78 -2.46 1.73 -4.01
N ILE A 79 -1.64 0.82 -3.47
CA ILE A 79 -1.95 -0.61 -3.34
C ILE A 79 -1.78 -1.04 -1.88
N VAL A 80 -2.81 -1.65 -1.30
CA VAL A 80 -2.72 -2.33 0.00
C VAL A 80 -2.33 -3.78 -0.26
N ILE A 81 -1.18 -4.22 0.24
CA ILE A 81 -0.75 -5.61 0.20
C ILE A 81 -1.30 -6.29 1.45
N TYR A 82 -2.22 -7.23 1.29
CA TYR A 82 -2.84 -7.94 2.41
C TYR A 82 -2.97 -9.43 2.10
N GLY A 83 -1.90 -10.16 2.33
CA GLY A 83 -1.80 -11.57 1.91
C GLY A 83 -0.92 -12.43 2.80
N LEU A 84 -0.53 -11.97 3.99
CA LEU A 84 0.22 -12.79 4.94
C LEU A 84 -0.45 -14.16 5.17
N PRO A 85 0.33 -15.26 5.24
CA PRO A 85 -0.15 -16.54 5.73
C PRO A 85 -0.64 -16.40 7.17
N ASN A 86 -1.78 -17.01 7.48
CA ASN A 86 -2.42 -16.90 8.81
C ASN A 86 -2.59 -15.45 9.27
N LYS A 87 -2.84 -14.50 8.34
CA LYS A 87 -3.17 -13.10 8.66
C LYS A 87 -4.39 -13.02 9.58
N ASP A 88 -4.51 -11.91 10.31
CA ASP A 88 -5.56 -11.69 11.31
C ASP A 88 -5.62 -12.85 12.33
N CYS A 89 -4.45 -13.25 12.86
CA CYS A 89 -4.33 -14.43 13.73
C CYS A 89 -4.97 -14.27 15.11
N ALA A 90 -5.26 -13.03 15.54
CA ALA A 90 -5.86 -12.76 16.84
C ALA A 90 -7.40 -12.82 16.81
N ASP A 91 -8.03 -12.11 15.87
CA ASP A 91 -9.50 -12.00 15.80
C ASP A 91 -10.13 -12.94 14.77
N GLY A 92 -9.42 -13.28 13.70
CA GLY A 92 -9.77 -14.33 12.75
C GLY A 92 -10.86 -14.00 11.72
N PHE A 93 -11.53 -12.85 11.80
CA PHE A 93 -12.60 -12.43 10.87
C PHE A 93 -12.11 -12.26 9.43
N SER A 94 -10.84 -11.94 9.28
CA SER A 94 -10.09 -11.78 8.06
C SER A 94 -8.86 -12.68 8.06
N SER A 95 -9.03 -13.97 8.37
CA SER A 95 -7.95 -14.96 8.28
C SER A 95 -7.89 -15.76 6.98
N SER A 96 -8.99 -15.82 6.20
CA SER A 96 -9.03 -16.63 4.97
C SER A 96 -8.09 -16.09 3.89
N GLY A 97 -7.62 -16.97 3.00
CA GLY A 97 -6.68 -16.63 1.93
C GLY A 97 -5.98 -17.86 1.31
N ASN A 98 -5.37 -17.68 0.15
CA ASN A 98 -4.67 -18.72 -0.61
C ASN A 98 -3.20 -18.89 -0.20
N ASN A 99 -2.55 -17.89 0.38
CA ASN A 99 -1.17 -18.05 0.83
C ASN A 99 -1.15 -18.88 2.12
N LYS A 100 -0.66 -20.13 2.02
CA LYS A 100 -0.62 -21.06 3.16
C LYS A 100 0.70 -21.05 3.91
N ASP A 101 1.76 -20.56 3.27
CA ASP A 101 3.10 -20.51 3.83
C ASP A 101 3.92 -19.34 3.24
N ALA A 102 5.14 -19.18 3.76
CA ALA A 102 6.08 -18.14 3.35
C ALA A 102 6.47 -18.23 1.86
N ALA A 103 6.53 -19.43 1.27
CA ALA A 103 6.93 -19.62 -0.12
C ALA A 103 5.82 -19.16 -1.08
N MET A 104 4.57 -19.47 -0.75
CA MET A 104 3.40 -18.98 -1.47
C MET A 104 3.30 -17.46 -1.37
N TYR A 105 3.43 -16.92 -0.15
CA TYR A 105 3.42 -15.46 0.07
C TYR A 105 4.51 -14.75 -0.73
N LYS A 106 5.75 -15.24 -0.67
CA LYS A 106 6.87 -14.71 -1.45
C LYS A 106 6.57 -14.69 -2.95
N THR A 107 6.07 -15.80 -3.48
CA THR A 107 5.74 -15.93 -4.91
C THR A 107 4.63 -14.96 -5.31
N TRP A 108 3.62 -14.81 -4.46
CA TRP A 108 2.51 -13.91 -4.66
C TRP A 108 2.95 -12.42 -4.63
N VAL A 109 3.76 -12.01 -3.65
CA VAL A 109 4.35 -10.65 -3.63
C VAL A 109 5.26 -10.41 -4.83
N GLN A 110 6.08 -11.40 -5.22
CA GLN A 110 6.92 -11.30 -6.41
C GLN A 110 6.10 -11.05 -7.67
N SER A 111 4.92 -11.68 -7.81
CA SER A 111 4.01 -11.45 -8.94
C SER A 111 3.54 -9.99 -9.00
N LEU A 112 3.14 -9.41 -7.86
CA LEU A 112 2.78 -8.00 -7.77
C LEU A 112 3.93 -7.10 -8.21
N VAL A 113 5.12 -7.29 -7.61
CA VAL A 113 6.30 -6.48 -7.91
C VAL A 113 6.65 -6.54 -9.40
N SER A 114 6.64 -7.73 -10.00
CA SER A 114 6.92 -7.92 -11.42
C SER A 114 5.90 -7.23 -12.33
N ARG A 115 4.62 -7.20 -11.95
CA ARG A 115 3.55 -6.54 -12.73
C ARG A 115 3.64 -5.02 -12.66
N VAL A 116 4.00 -4.47 -11.51
CA VAL A 116 4.17 -3.02 -11.34
C VAL A 116 5.46 -2.53 -11.99
N GLY A 117 6.51 -3.36 -11.98
CA GLY A 117 7.81 -3.01 -12.56
C GLY A 117 8.43 -1.80 -11.87
N SER A 118 9.04 -0.89 -12.65
CA SER A 118 9.64 0.34 -12.13
C SER A 118 8.66 1.52 -12.03
N ARG A 119 7.36 1.30 -12.19
CA ARG A 119 6.37 2.38 -12.08
C ARG A 119 6.36 2.94 -10.65
N GLU A 120 6.28 4.26 -10.51
CA GLU A 120 6.02 4.90 -9.22
C GLU A 120 4.71 4.39 -8.62
N VAL A 121 4.74 4.00 -7.35
CA VAL A 121 3.62 3.34 -6.65
C VAL A 121 3.74 3.58 -5.15
N VAL A 122 2.61 3.71 -4.48
CA VAL A 122 2.53 3.69 -3.01
C VAL A 122 2.02 2.32 -2.57
N TYR A 123 2.77 1.66 -1.68
CA TYR A 123 2.36 0.42 -1.03
C TYR A 123 2.04 0.66 0.44
N VAL A 124 0.89 0.15 0.87
CA VAL A 124 0.55 -0.08 2.28
C VAL A 124 0.79 -1.57 2.55
N LEU A 125 1.78 -1.89 3.39
CA LEU A 125 2.22 -3.26 3.63
C LEU A 125 1.53 -3.85 4.86
N GLU A 126 0.72 -4.88 4.62
CA GLU A 126 0.12 -5.79 5.60
C GLU A 126 -0.51 -5.10 6.81
N PRO A 127 -1.72 -4.54 6.65
CA PRO A 127 -2.54 -4.03 7.75
C PRO A 127 -2.52 -4.92 9.00
N ASP A 128 -2.41 -4.28 10.17
CA ASP A 128 -2.35 -4.87 11.50
C ASP A 128 -1.09 -5.68 11.85
N ALA A 129 -0.20 -5.99 10.90
CA ALA A 129 0.91 -6.90 11.14
C ALA A 129 1.91 -6.39 12.21
N ILE A 130 2.28 -5.11 12.19
CA ILE A 130 3.16 -4.53 13.23
C ILE A 130 2.42 -4.41 14.56
N GLY A 131 1.11 -4.11 14.52
CA GLY A 131 0.27 -4.11 15.72
C GLY A 131 0.33 -5.46 16.43
N LEU A 132 0.04 -6.53 15.70
CA LEU A 132 0.07 -7.90 16.19
C LEU A 132 1.47 -8.28 16.66
N LEU A 133 2.53 -8.01 15.89
CA LEU A 133 3.92 -8.26 16.32
C LEU A 133 4.32 -7.52 17.61
N SER A 134 3.71 -6.37 17.90
CA SER A 134 4.02 -5.56 19.09
C SER A 134 3.32 -6.01 20.38
N LYS A 135 2.24 -6.80 20.28
CA LYS A 135 1.38 -7.12 21.43
C LYS A 135 0.91 -8.57 21.52
N ASP A 136 0.89 -9.29 20.41
CA ASP A 136 0.32 -10.62 20.34
C ASP A 136 1.38 -11.65 19.89
N TYR A 137 1.43 -12.78 20.60
CA TYR A 137 2.36 -13.84 20.31
C TYR A 137 2.04 -14.56 18.97
N CYS A 138 0.78 -14.54 18.52
CA CYS A 138 0.36 -15.22 17.30
C CYS A 138 1.13 -14.74 16.06
N ALA A 139 1.45 -13.45 15.98
CA ALA A 139 2.19 -12.88 14.85
C ALA A 139 3.62 -13.43 14.77
N LYS A 140 4.23 -13.67 15.94
CA LYS A 140 5.57 -14.24 16.05
C LYS A 140 5.57 -15.72 15.70
N GLU A 141 4.57 -16.48 16.15
CA GLU A 141 4.41 -17.90 15.78
C GLU A 141 4.18 -18.10 14.28
N ASN A 142 3.49 -17.15 13.63
CA ASN A 142 3.22 -17.18 12.20
C ASN A 142 4.29 -16.48 11.34
N SER A 143 5.47 -16.20 11.91
CA SER A 143 6.61 -15.61 11.19
C SER A 143 6.29 -14.33 10.42
N TYR A 144 5.42 -13.45 10.97
CA TYR A 144 5.02 -12.23 10.27
C TYR A 144 6.23 -11.35 9.92
N LEU A 145 7.16 -11.15 10.86
CA LEU A 145 8.33 -10.29 10.63
C LEU A 145 9.22 -10.82 9.49
N ASP A 146 9.45 -12.13 9.43
CA ASP A 146 10.26 -12.74 8.37
C ASP A 146 9.58 -12.58 7.00
N ASN A 147 8.26 -12.80 6.93
CA ASN A 147 7.49 -12.58 5.72
C ASN A 147 7.48 -11.10 5.29
N LEU A 148 7.33 -10.16 6.23
CA LEU A 148 7.41 -8.72 5.96
C LEU A 148 8.79 -8.33 5.41
N LYS A 149 9.86 -8.87 5.98
CA LYS A 149 11.23 -8.66 5.47
C LYS A 149 11.39 -9.18 4.04
N VAL A 150 10.84 -10.36 3.73
CA VAL A 150 10.82 -10.89 2.37
C VAL A 150 10.07 -9.94 1.43
N ALA A 151 8.86 -9.51 1.78
CA ALA A 151 8.07 -8.60 0.95
C ALA A 151 8.79 -7.27 0.72
N LEU A 152 9.34 -6.66 1.78
CA LEU A 152 10.07 -5.40 1.70
C LEU A 152 11.32 -5.51 0.83
N GLY A 153 12.08 -6.60 0.95
CA GLY A 153 13.25 -6.86 0.12
C GLY A 153 12.90 -7.05 -1.37
N LEU A 154 11.83 -7.78 -1.66
CA LEU A 154 11.32 -7.95 -3.03
C LEU A 154 10.87 -6.62 -3.64
N ILE A 155 10.11 -5.81 -2.90
CA ILE A 155 9.65 -4.51 -3.38
C ILE A 155 10.85 -3.57 -3.62
N SER A 156 11.79 -3.52 -2.67
CA SER A 156 12.94 -2.63 -2.74
C SER A 156 13.86 -2.94 -3.93
N SER A 157 14.05 -4.22 -4.22
CA SER A 157 14.90 -4.69 -5.32
C SER A 157 14.20 -4.64 -6.67
N GLY A 158 12.91 -4.97 -6.72
CA GLY A 158 12.15 -5.06 -7.97
C GLY A 158 11.52 -3.75 -8.43
N ASN A 159 11.30 -2.78 -7.53
CA ASN A 159 10.77 -1.46 -7.88
C ASN A 159 11.54 -0.34 -7.15
N PRO A 160 12.51 0.32 -7.82
CA PRO A 160 13.28 1.42 -7.22
C PRO A 160 12.45 2.68 -6.97
N ASN A 161 11.27 2.82 -7.60
CA ASN A 161 10.40 3.98 -7.49
C ASN A 161 9.21 3.77 -6.53
N ALA A 162 9.12 2.58 -5.90
CA ALA A 162 8.10 2.30 -4.91
C ALA A 162 8.34 3.07 -3.61
N LYS A 163 7.24 3.61 -3.06
CA LYS A 163 7.12 4.16 -1.71
C LYS A 163 6.40 3.17 -0.82
N VAL A 164 7.08 2.65 0.20
CA VAL A 164 6.54 1.58 1.06
C VAL A 164 6.26 2.10 2.45
N TYR A 165 5.01 1.96 2.88
CA TYR A 165 4.55 2.28 4.23
C TYR A 165 4.03 0.99 4.86
N VAL A 166 4.62 0.56 5.96
CA VAL A 166 4.11 -0.61 6.70
C VAL A 166 3.05 -0.16 7.70
N ASP A 167 1.99 -0.95 7.85
CA ASP A 167 0.91 -0.57 8.74
C ASP A 167 1.26 -0.78 10.22
N VAL A 168 0.98 0.23 11.03
CA VAL A 168 1.07 0.20 12.48
C VAL A 168 -0.32 0.44 13.05
N ALA A 169 -0.90 -0.62 13.60
CA ALA A 169 -2.22 -0.54 14.19
C ALA A 169 -2.26 0.48 15.34
N SER A 170 -3.34 1.25 15.46
CA SER A 170 -3.47 2.30 16.49
C SER A 170 -3.41 1.77 17.92
N TRP A 171 -3.62 0.47 18.10
CA TRP A 171 -3.53 -0.22 19.38
C TRP A 171 -2.15 -0.85 19.62
N ALA A 172 -1.16 -0.66 18.76
CA ALA A 172 0.18 -1.22 18.93
C ALA A 172 0.87 -0.77 20.24
N ASN A 173 1.81 -1.58 20.75
CA ASN A 173 2.73 -1.11 21.78
C ASN A 173 3.84 -0.32 21.08
N VAL A 174 3.97 0.97 21.37
CA VAL A 174 4.89 1.87 20.66
C VAL A 174 6.34 1.41 20.74
N ALA A 175 6.80 0.98 21.92
CA ALA A 175 8.19 0.57 22.12
C ALA A 175 8.53 -0.72 21.35
N GLU A 176 7.64 -1.72 21.43
CA GLU A 176 7.83 -2.99 20.72
C GLU A 176 7.65 -2.82 19.20
N ALA A 177 6.63 -2.08 18.75
CA ALA A 177 6.46 -1.72 17.34
C ALA A 177 7.71 -1.02 16.79
N THR A 178 8.32 -0.10 17.55
CA THR A 178 9.56 0.57 17.15
C THR A 178 10.72 -0.41 16.98
N LYS A 179 10.86 -1.41 17.86
CA LYS A 179 11.88 -2.47 17.71
C LYS A 179 11.65 -3.29 16.44
N VAL A 180 10.40 -3.71 16.21
CA VAL A 180 10.00 -4.47 15.01
C VAL A 180 10.29 -3.68 13.73
N LEU A 181 9.94 -2.39 13.70
CA LEU A 181 10.21 -1.50 12.56
C LEU A 181 11.71 -1.30 12.31
N ASN A 182 12.50 -1.15 13.39
CA ASN A 182 13.95 -1.05 13.28
C ASN A 182 14.61 -2.31 12.73
N ASP A 183 14.04 -3.49 13.00
CA ASP A 183 14.49 -4.74 12.42
C ASP A 183 14.00 -4.89 10.96
N LEU A 184 12.74 -4.58 10.68
CA LEU A 184 12.15 -4.68 9.35
C LEU A 184 12.91 -3.82 8.32
N LYS A 185 13.25 -2.57 8.65
CA LYS A 185 13.95 -1.66 7.72
C LYS A 185 15.36 -2.13 7.33
N THR A 186 15.92 -3.16 7.99
CA THR A 186 17.20 -3.77 7.57
C THR A 186 17.06 -4.59 6.28
N ALA A 187 15.85 -5.03 5.93
CA ALA A 187 15.59 -5.85 4.76
C ALA A 187 15.37 -5.05 3.46
N GLY A 188 15.17 -3.73 3.54
CA GLY A 188 14.94 -2.90 2.36
C GLY A 188 14.48 -1.48 2.68
N ARG A 189 14.16 -0.73 1.62
CA ARG A 189 13.65 0.64 1.70
C ARG A 189 12.23 0.65 2.27
N LEU A 190 12.11 1.16 3.48
CA LEU A 190 10.85 1.48 4.15
C LEU A 190 10.72 3.01 4.25
N ASP A 191 9.77 3.59 3.54
CA ASP A 191 9.59 5.06 3.46
C ASP A 191 8.81 5.63 4.64
N GLY A 192 8.03 4.79 5.36
CA GLY A 192 7.34 5.21 6.56
C GLY A 192 6.36 4.17 7.11
N VAL A 193 5.34 4.68 7.80
CA VAL A 193 4.25 3.87 8.36
C VAL A 193 2.89 4.41 7.94
N THR A 194 1.89 3.53 7.85
CA THR A 194 0.49 3.92 7.88
C THR A 194 -0.10 3.68 9.25
N ILE A 195 -1.11 4.47 9.60
CA ILE A 195 -1.85 4.36 10.86
C ILE A 195 -3.34 4.45 10.57
N ASN A 196 -4.16 3.87 11.45
CA ASN A 196 -5.62 3.92 11.39
C ASN A 196 -6.26 3.21 10.17
N THR A 197 -5.52 2.34 9.49
CA THR A 197 -6.07 1.52 8.40
C THR A 197 -7.26 0.73 8.92
N SER A 198 -8.41 0.88 8.25
CA SER A 198 -9.68 0.23 8.63
C SER A 198 -10.15 0.48 10.08
N ASN A 199 -9.71 1.58 10.70
CA ASN A 199 -10.07 1.95 12.07
C ASN A 199 -10.73 3.34 12.11
N TYR A 200 -11.18 3.75 13.30
CA TYR A 200 -12.03 4.93 13.50
C TYR A 200 -11.46 5.91 14.52
N LYS A 201 -10.15 5.85 14.81
CA LYS A 201 -9.52 6.87 15.66
C LYS A 201 -9.65 8.23 14.98
N THR A 202 -9.93 9.24 15.79
CA THR A 202 -9.89 10.63 15.35
C THR A 202 -8.46 11.06 15.06
N ASN A 203 -8.26 12.06 14.19
CA ASN A 203 -6.93 12.61 13.92
C ASN A 203 -6.23 13.09 15.20
N ALA A 204 -6.98 13.68 16.14
CA ALA A 204 -6.43 14.13 17.42
C ALA A 204 -5.85 12.96 18.24
N GLN A 205 -6.52 11.80 18.27
CA GLN A 205 -6.03 10.60 18.96
C GLN A 205 -4.81 9.97 18.29
N LEU A 206 -4.60 10.22 16.98
CA LEU A 206 -3.46 9.70 16.23
C LEU A 206 -2.22 10.59 16.33
N MET A 207 -2.41 11.88 16.62
CA MET A 207 -1.34 12.88 16.72
C MET A 207 -0.83 13.11 18.15
N SER A 208 -1.54 12.58 19.16
CA SER A 208 -1.19 12.66 20.58
C SER A 208 -0.26 11.54 21.00
#